data_AF-A0A6P3HCX4-F1
#
_entry.id   AF-A0A6P3HCX4-F1
#
_cell.length_a   1.000
_cell.length_b   1.000
_cell.length_c   1.000
_cell.angle_alpha   90.00
_cell.angle_beta   90.00
_cell.angle_gamma   90.00
#
_symmetry.space_group_name_H-M   'P 1'
#
loop_
_entity.id
_entity.type
_entity.pdbx_description
1 polymer ?
#
loop_
_entity_poly.entity_id
_entity_poly.type
_entity_poly.pdbx_seq_one_letter_code
_entity_poly.pdbx_strand_id
1 'polypeptide(L)'
;MEPAGPCGFCPTGEAQPARYTCPRCNVPYCSLRCYRAHGSCAEEFYRDQVLGELRGRSASPSRLALSRGRTSPLVRFQLPNVLFAYAHTLALYHGGDEALLSDFCATLLGVSGALGAQQVFASAEEALQAAAHVLEAGEHPPGPLGTRGAMREAARILLGEGPANQKSYTLAALGDLAQTLGRARKQAVAPEERDRLYRARKKCQFLLSWTNENEDALTPLALDCATAHRAHTVAAEEVAALTGELEQLWGGPLPPARRTLIEELPG
;
A
#
# COMPACT_ATOMS: atom_id res chain seq x y z
N MET A 1 11.42 31.08 15.76
CA MET A 1 10.98 29.81 16.39
C MET A 1 12.26 29.06 16.69
N GLU A 2 12.67 28.98 17.96
CA GLU A 2 13.89 28.25 18.32
C GLU A 2 13.72 26.76 18.02
N PRO A 3 14.75 26.07 17.51
CA PRO A 3 14.64 24.65 17.17
C PRO A 3 14.41 23.81 18.42
N ALA A 4 13.44 22.91 18.37
CA ALA A 4 13.02 22.05 19.49
C ALA A 4 14.02 20.92 19.84
N GLY A 5 15.31 21.11 19.55
CA GLY A 5 16.38 20.11 19.69
C GLY A 5 16.75 19.40 18.38
N PRO A 6 17.61 18.35 18.44
CA PRO A 6 17.99 17.56 17.28
C PRO A 6 16.85 16.63 16.83
N CYS A 7 16.78 16.36 15.52
CA CYS A 7 15.85 15.38 14.95
C CYS A 7 16.14 13.96 15.46
N GLY A 8 15.11 13.26 15.94
CA GLY A 8 15.23 11.88 16.42
C GLY A 8 15.30 10.78 15.34
N PHE A 9 15.12 11.13 14.06
CA PHE A 9 14.96 10.17 12.95
C PHE A 9 15.94 10.41 11.79
N CYS A 10 16.96 11.24 11.99
CA CYS A 10 18.06 11.33 11.04
C CYS A 10 18.95 10.08 11.13
N PRO A 11 19.63 9.69 10.03
CA PRO A 11 20.67 8.68 10.10
C PRO A 11 21.75 9.06 11.13
N THR A 12 22.38 8.06 11.72
CA THR A 12 23.45 8.24 12.71
C THR A 12 24.58 9.07 12.11
N GLY A 13 24.91 10.22 12.73
CA GLY A 13 25.94 11.15 12.25
C GLY A 13 25.45 12.30 11.36
N GLU A 14 24.18 12.32 10.95
CA GLU A 14 23.59 13.37 10.10
C GLU A 14 22.43 14.11 10.80
N ALA A 15 22.47 14.22 12.12
CA ALA A 15 21.41 14.83 12.91
C ALA A 15 21.23 16.31 12.55
N GLN A 16 20.07 16.63 11.96
CA GLN A 16 19.69 18.00 11.63
C GLN A 16 18.89 18.64 12.77
N PRO A 17 18.93 19.98 12.93
CA PRO A 17 18.04 20.67 13.86
C PRO A 17 16.59 20.41 13.47
N ALA A 18 15.77 20.06 14.46
CA ALA A 18 14.37 19.84 14.23
C ALA A 18 13.66 21.14 13.85
N ARG A 19 12.80 21.03 12.84
CA ARG A 19 11.99 22.14 12.32
C ARG A 19 10.53 22.01 12.74
N TYR A 20 10.13 20.80 13.12
CA TYR A 20 8.75 20.43 13.38
C TYR A 20 8.69 19.48 14.59
N THR A 21 7.51 19.38 15.18
CA THR A 21 7.23 18.49 16.31
C THR A 21 5.96 17.72 16.04
N CYS A 22 5.96 16.40 16.27
CA CYS A 22 4.79 15.58 16.04
C CYS A 22 3.67 15.93 17.04
N PRO A 23 2.42 16.20 16.60
CA PRO A 23 1.35 16.62 17.50
C PRO A 23 0.84 15.50 18.42
N ARG A 24 1.17 14.22 18.15
CA ARG A 24 0.69 13.08 18.94
C ARG A 24 1.63 12.71 20.08
N CYS A 25 2.92 12.58 19.80
CA CYS A 25 3.94 12.14 20.77
C CYS A 25 4.96 13.22 21.13
N ASN A 26 4.85 14.42 20.54
CA ASN A 26 5.73 15.56 20.77
C ASN A 26 7.22 15.33 20.41
N VAL A 27 7.54 14.33 19.58
CA VAL A 27 8.92 14.05 19.14
C VAL A 27 9.33 15.02 18.02
N PRO A 28 10.52 15.66 18.11
CA PRO A 28 11.02 16.61 17.13
C PRO A 28 11.60 15.94 15.87
N TYR A 29 11.34 16.52 14.69
CA TYR A 29 11.83 16.03 13.39
C TYR A 29 12.22 17.17 12.42
N CYS A 30 13.11 16.90 11.46
CA CYS A 30 13.65 17.92 10.55
C CYS A 30 12.94 18.02 9.18
N SER A 31 12.35 16.94 8.70
CA SER A 31 11.81 16.85 7.33
C SER A 31 10.68 15.84 7.20
N LEU A 32 9.94 15.88 6.09
CA LEU A 32 8.91 14.90 5.78
C LEU A 32 9.47 13.47 5.69
N ARG A 33 10.70 13.28 5.20
CA ARG A 33 11.38 11.98 5.21
C ARG A 33 11.48 11.41 6.63
N CYS A 34 11.94 12.24 7.57
CA CYS A 34 12.06 11.86 8.98
C CYS A 34 10.69 11.66 9.64
N TYR A 35 9.67 12.43 9.24
CA TYR A 35 8.30 12.17 9.67
C TYR A 35 7.80 10.82 9.17
N ARG A 36 8.04 10.44 7.90
CA ARG A 36 7.61 9.13 7.37
C ARG A 36 8.33 7.96 8.05
N ALA A 37 9.57 8.16 8.50
CA ALA A 37 10.33 7.18 9.28
C ALA A 37 9.90 7.12 10.76
N HIS A 38 9.00 7.99 11.22
CA HIS A 38 8.52 8.10 12.60
C HIS A 38 7.54 6.99 13.01
N GLY A 39 7.47 5.89 12.26
CA GLY A 39 6.69 4.70 12.61
C GLY A 39 5.20 4.98 12.84
N SER A 40 4.67 4.52 13.98
CA SER A 40 3.24 4.42 14.25
C SER A 40 2.47 5.75 14.17
N CYS A 41 3.07 6.85 14.63
CA CYS A 41 2.42 8.17 14.58
C CYS A 41 2.24 8.66 13.13
N ALA A 42 3.23 8.40 12.27
CA ALA A 42 3.14 8.73 10.86
C ALA A 42 2.14 7.82 10.16
N GLU A 43 2.22 6.50 10.40
CA GLU A 43 1.26 5.54 9.88
C GLU A 43 -0.17 5.97 10.21
N GLU A 44 -0.47 6.30 11.47
CA GLU A 44 -1.82 6.69 11.88
C GLU A 44 -2.31 7.97 11.19
N PHE A 45 -1.44 8.98 11.05
CA PHE A 45 -1.77 10.17 10.26
C PHE A 45 -2.15 9.82 8.80
N TYR A 46 -1.36 8.97 8.13
CA TYR A 46 -1.65 8.59 6.75
C TYR A 46 -2.88 7.69 6.63
N ARG A 47 -3.19 6.89 7.66
CA ARG A 47 -4.44 6.11 7.73
C ARG A 47 -5.65 7.02 7.85
N ASP A 48 -5.59 8.00 8.75
CA ASP A 48 -6.64 9.00 8.90
C ASP A 48 -6.85 9.80 7.61
N GLN A 49 -5.76 10.09 6.88
CA GLN A 49 -5.82 10.68 5.55
C GLN A 49 -6.54 9.78 4.54
N VAL A 50 -6.16 8.49 4.42
CA VAL A 50 -6.79 7.55 3.46
C VAL A 50 -8.29 7.43 3.70
N LEU A 51 -8.71 7.21 4.96
CA LEU A 51 -10.14 7.10 5.28
C LEU A 51 -10.85 8.44 5.17
N GLY A 52 -10.20 9.53 5.58
CA GLY A 52 -10.73 10.89 5.49
C GLY A 52 -11.03 11.31 4.05
N GLU A 53 -10.15 10.96 3.11
CA GLU A 53 -10.37 11.19 1.67
C GLU A 53 -11.61 10.44 1.16
N LEU A 54 -11.89 9.25 1.69
CA LEU A 54 -13.04 8.44 1.26
C LEU A 54 -14.36 8.88 1.90
N ARG A 55 -14.33 9.57 3.05
CA ARG A 55 -15.54 10.07 3.72
C ARG A 55 -16.28 11.07 2.83
N GLY A 56 -17.59 10.91 2.71
CA GLY A 56 -18.46 11.81 1.93
C GLY A 56 -18.30 11.69 0.40
N ARG A 57 -17.33 10.91 -0.09
CA ARG A 57 -17.25 10.58 -1.51
C ARG A 57 -18.35 9.58 -1.86
N SER A 58 -19.13 9.92 -2.86
CA SER A 58 -20.15 9.04 -3.43
C SER A 58 -19.73 8.66 -4.83
N ALA A 59 -19.60 7.37 -5.12
CA ALA A 59 -19.40 6.88 -6.47
C ALA A 59 -20.67 6.19 -6.95
N SER A 60 -21.22 6.65 -8.07
CA SER A 60 -22.34 5.96 -8.70
C SER A 60 -21.83 4.75 -9.50
N PRO A 61 -22.48 3.58 -9.37
CA PRO A 61 -22.23 2.45 -10.25
C PRO A 61 -22.29 2.87 -11.70
N SER A 62 -21.21 2.63 -12.45
CA SER A 62 -21.29 2.71 -13.90
C SER A 62 -22.37 1.73 -14.36
N ARG A 63 -23.25 2.12 -15.30
CA ARG A 63 -24.30 1.26 -15.90
C ARG A 63 -23.73 0.12 -16.76
N LEU A 64 -22.61 -0.48 -16.35
CA LEU A 64 -22.16 -1.74 -16.89
C LEU A 64 -23.12 -2.78 -16.33
N ALA A 65 -24.15 -3.13 -17.10
CA ALA A 65 -24.96 -4.29 -16.78
C ALA A 65 -23.99 -5.48 -16.71
N LEU A 66 -23.76 -6.01 -15.51
CA LEU A 66 -23.17 -7.33 -15.38
C LEU A 66 -24.14 -8.26 -16.11
N SER A 67 -23.74 -8.74 -17.28
CA SER A 67 -24.53 -9.71 -18.03
C SER A 67 -24.80 -10.87 -17.07
N ARG A 68 -26.05 -11.36 -17.04
CA ARG A 68 -26.59 -12.39 -16.13
C ARG A 68 -25.80 -13.72 -16.06
N GLY A 69 -24.62 -13.82 -16.67
CA GLY A 69 -23.68 -14.90 -16.43
C GLY A 69 -23.09 -14.82 -15.03
N ARG A 70 -22.83 -15.99 -14.44
CA ARG A 70 -22.11 -16.10 -13.17
C ARG A 70 -20.72 -15.48 -13.32
N THR A 71 -20.49 -14.33 -12.70
CA THR A 71 -19.14 -13.79 -12.53
C THR A 71 -18.29 -14.83 -11.81
N SER A 72 -17.01 -14.92 -12.15
CA SER A 72 -16.12 -15.88 -11.49
C SER A 72 -16.10 -15.60 -9.97
N PRO A 73 -16.14 -16.63 -9.11
CA PRO A 73 -16.04 -16.43 -7.66
C PRO A 73 -14.72 -15.79 -7.24
N LEU A 74 -13.70 -15.82 -8.09
CA LEU A 74 -12.39 -15.22 -7.86
C LEU A 74 -12.37 -13.69 -8.02
N VAL A 75 -13.43 -13.09 -8.59
CA VAL A 75 -13.51 -11.64 -8.79
C VAL A 75 -13.34 -10.88 -7.48
N ARG A 76 -13.89 -11.40 -6.37
CA ARG A 76 -13.79 -10.77 -5.05
C ARG A 76 -12.35 -10.56 -4.60
N PHE A 77 -11.43 -11.47 -4.95
CA PHE A 77 -10.02 -11.40 -4.55
C PHE A 77 -9.21 -10.38 -5.35
N GLN A 78 -9.82 -9.73 -6.35
CA GLN A 78 -9.20 -8.59 -7.01
C GLN A 78 -9.27 -7.33 -6.12
N LEU A 79 -10.30 -7.21 -5.27
CA LEU A 79 -10.49 -6.03 -4.42
C LEU A 79 -9.32 -5.81 -3.44
N PRO A 80 -8.84 -6.81 -2.67
CA PRO A 80 -7.73 -6.60 -1.72
C PRO A 80 -6.45 -6.10 -2.41
N ASN A 81 -6.11 -6.66 -3.57
CA ASN A 81 -4.94 -6.24 -4.34
C ASN A 81 -5.07 -4.79 -4.84
N VAL A 82 -6.23 -4.43 -5.40
CA VAL A 82 -6.49 -3.07 -5.88
C VAL A 82 -6.48 -2.06 -4.73
N LEU A 83 -7.13 -2.39 -3.62
CA LEU A 83 -7.25 -1.51 -2.46
C LEU A 83 -5.94 -1.34 -1.70
N PHE A 84 -5.09 -2.38 -1.67
CA PHE A 84 -3.73 -2.28 -1.16
C PHE A 84 -2.94 -1.23 -1.95
N ALA A 85 -2.92 -1.38 -3.29
CA ALA A 85 -2.17 -0.47 -4.15
C ALA A 85 -2.73 0.95 -4.07
N TYR A 86 -4.06 1.09 -3.99
CA TYR A 86 -4.72 2.38 -3.79
C TYR A 86 -4.33 3.06 -2.48
N ALA A 87 -4.40 2.34 -1.35
CA ALA A 87 -4.02 2.91 -0.05
C ALA A 87 -2.55 3.35 -0.05
N HIS A 88 -1.67 2.53 -0.63
CA HIS A 88 -0.25 2.85 -0.79
C HIS A 88 -0.05 4.14 -1.62
N THR A 89 -0.64 4.22 -2.81
CA THR A 89 -0.43 5.39 -3.69
C THR A 89 -1.13 6.65 -3.16
N LEU A 90 -2.31 6.51 -2.54
CA LEU A 90 -3.02 7.62 -1.92
C LEU A 90 -2.21 8.23 -0.77
N ALA A 91 -1.59 7.39 0.07
CA ALA A 91 -0.73 7.85 1.15
C ALA A 91 0.59 8.47 0.65
N LEU A 92 1.15 7.95 -0.45
CA LEU A 92 2.41 8.41 -1.01
C LEU A 92 2.29 9.75 -1.76
N TYR A 93 1.22 9.91 -2.54
CA TYR A 93 1.03 11.01 -3.48
C TYR A 93 -0.16 11.93 -3.15
N HIS A 94 -0.82 11.74 -2.00
CA HIS A 94 -1.92 12.60 -1.53
C HIS A 94 -3.08 12.75 -2.54
N GLY A 95 -3.40 11.70 -3.29
CA GLY A 95 -4.54 11.70 -4.23
C GLY A 95 -4.18 12.03 -5.67
N GLY A 96 -2.88 12.18 -5.98
CA GLY A 96 -2.41 12.36 -7.35
C GLY A 96 -2.82 13.72 -7.92
N ASP A 97 -2.29 14.79 -7.31
CA ASP A 97 -2.32 16.12 -7.92
C ASP A 97 -1.79 16.05 -9.36
N GLU A 98 -2.20 16.98 -10.21
CA GLU A 98 -1.90 16.95 -11.64
C GLU A 98 -0.39 16.79 -11.95
N ALA A 99 0.48 17.31 -11.08
CA ALA A 99 1.93 17.17 -11.21
C ALA A 99 2.46 15.75 -10.93
N LEU A 100 1.77 14.97 -10.09
CA LEU A 100 2.16 13.63 -9.63
C LEU A 100 1.27 12.52 -10.21
N LEU A 101 0.32 12.87 -11.07
CA LEU A 101 -0.69 11.94 -11.60
C LEU A 101 -0.07 10.77 -12.38
N SER A 102 1.00 11.03 -13.15
CA SER A 102 1.72 9.99 -13.89
C SER A 102 2.40 9.01 -12.93
N ASP A 103 3.15 9.50 -11.95
CA ASP A 103 3.84 8.67 -10.93
C ASP A 103 2.85 7.89 -10.07
N PHE A 104 1.73 8.50 -9.70
CA PHE A 104 0.62 7.83 -9.01
C PHE A 104 0.13 6.64 -9.82
N CYS A 105 -0.14 6.82 -11.12
CA CYS A 105 -0.66 5.76 -11.97
C CYS A 105 0.39 4.68 -12.26
N ALA A 106 1.64 5.07 -12.49
CA ALA A 106 2.73 4.12 -12.70
C ALA A 106 2.92 3.21 -11.48
N THR A 107 2.95 3.78 -10.27
CA THR A 107 3.06 3.02 -9.03
C THR A 107 1.81 2.17 -8.78
N LEU A 108 0.61 2.71 -9.01
CA LEU A 108 -0.64 1.96 -8.87
C LEU A 108 -0.65 0.72 -9.76
N LEU A 109 -0.27 0.86 -11.03
CA LEU A 109 -0.29 -0.24 -12.00
C LEU A 109 0.83 -1.25 -11.75
N GLY A 110 2.00 -0.81 -11.26
CA GLY A 110 3.09 -1.72 -10.91
C GLY A 110 2.80 -2.53 -9.64
N VAL A 111 2.27 -1.88 -8.60
CA VAL A 111 1.93 -2.55 -7.33
C VAL A 111 0.68 -3.42 -7.45
N SER A 112 -0.33 -2.99 -8.23
CA SER A 112 -1.55 -3.78 -8.43
C SER A 112 -1.43 -4.77 -9.58
N GLY A 113 -1.07 -6.01 -9.27
CA GLY A 113 -1.15 -7.13 -10.23
C GLY A 113 -2.53 -7.28 -10.89
N ALA A 114 -3.62 -6.97 -10.17
CA ALA A 114 -4.99 -6.98 -10.71
C ALA A 114 -5.19 -5.96 -11.86
N LEU A 115 -4.57 -4.78 -11.75
CA LEU A 115 -4.75 -3.69 -12.72
C LEU A 115 -3.68 -3.69 -13.81
N GLY A 116 -2.41 -3.86 -13.44
CA GLY A 116 -1.27 -3.78 -14.35
C GLY A 116 -1.03 -5.07 -15.12
N ALA A 117 -1.03 -6.21 -14.43
CA ALA A 117 -0.70 -7.52 -15.01
C ALA A 117 -1.93 -8.40 -15.30
N GLN A 118 -3.14 -7.93 -14.98
CA GLN A 118 -4.38 -8.69 -15.08
C GLN A 118 -4.36 -10.02 -14.30
N GLN A 119 -3.57 -10.05 -13.21
CA GLN A 119 -3.40 -11.24 -12.38
C GLN A 119 -4.73 -11.64 -11.73
N VAL A 120 -4.95 -12.95 -11.66
CA VAL A 120 -6.08 -13.57 -10.94
C VAL A 120 -5.55 -14.15 -9.64
N PHE A 121 -6.34 -14.04 -8.57
CA PHE A 121 -5.98 -14.51 -7.23
C PHE A 121 -7.01 -15.52 -6.75
N ALA A 122 -6.55 -16.54 -6.02
CA ALA A 122 -7.37 -17.58 -5.41
C ALA A 122 -7.80 -17.25 -3.98
N SER A 123 -7.15 -16.30 -3.31
CA SER A 123 -7.48 -15.87 -1.94
C SER A 123 -7.16 -14.39 -1.68
N ALA A 124 -7.67 -13.86 -0.57
CA ALA A 124 -7.34 -12.50 -0.10
C ALA A 124 -5.87 -12.40 0.34
N GLU A 125 -5.33 -13.47 0.91
CA GLU A 125 -3.92 -13.55 1.30
C GLU A 125 -2.99 -13.45 0.10
N GLU A 126 -3.23 -14.27 -0.93
CA GLU A 126 -2.43 -14.26 -2.17
C GLU A 126 -2.49 -12.87 -2.84
N ALA A 127 -3.67 -12.26 -2.88
CA ALA A 127 -3.88 -10.94 -3.46
C ALA A 127 -3.08 -9.83 -2.75
N LEU A 128 -2.98 -9.89 -1.42
CA LEU A 128 -2.20 -8.94 -0.62
C LEU A 128 -0.70 -9.23 -0.68
N GLN A 129 -0.30 -10.50 -0.60
CA GLN A 129 1.10 -10.94 -0.69
C GLN A 129 1.72 -10.58 -2.04
N ALA A 130 0.97 -10.71 -3.14
CA ALA A 130 1.46 -10.32 -4.46
C ALA A 130 1.84 -8.84 -4.52
N ALA A 131 1.04 -7.94 -3.94
CA ALA A 131 1.35 -6.52 -3.91
C ALA A 131 2.44 -6.17 -2.87
N ALA A 132 2.45 -6.87 -1.73
CA ALA A 132 3.48 -6.77 -0.71
C ALA A 132 4.87 -7.09 -1.27
N HIS A 133 4.98 -8.19 -2.02
CA HIS A 133 6.23 -8.64 -2.61
C HIS A 133 6.82 -7.60 -3.57
N VAL A 134 6.00 -6.95 -4.39
CA VAL A 134 6.43 -5.86 -5.29
C VAL A 134 7.05 -4.69 -4.50
N LEU A 135 6.47 -4.30 -3.37
CA LEU A 135 7.03 -3.24 -2.53
C LEU A 135 8.30 -3.67 -1.80
N GLU A 136 8.35 -4.91 -1.30
CA GLU A 136 9.50 -5.47 -0.59
C GLU A 136 10.70 -5.69 -1.54
N ALA A 137 10.45 -5.98 -2.81
CA ALA A 137 11.46 -6.05 -3.86
C ALA A 137 12.08 -4.68 -4.20
N GLY A 138 11.49 -3.58 -3.72
CA GLY A 138 12.00 -2.22 -3.95
C GLY A 138 11.78 -1.70 -5.37
N GLU A 139 10.86 -2.30 -6.14
CA GLU A 139 10.53 -1.88 -7.51
C GLU A 139 9.83 -0.51 -7.55
N HIS A 140 9.21 -0.12 -6.43
CA HIS A 140 8.48 1.13 -6.27
C HIS A 140 8.87 1.86 -4.99
N PRO A 141 8.68 3.20 -4.90
CA PRO A 141 9.05 3.97 -3.72
C PRO A 141 8.34 3.46 -2.46
N PRO A 142 9.03 3.36 -1.31
CA PRO A 142 8.38 2.97 -0.07
C PRO A 142 7.38 4.04 0.35
N GLY A 143 6.13 3.62 0.53
CA GLY A 143 5.04 4.46 1.03
C GLY A 143 5.12 4.58 2.55
N PRO A 144 4.57 5.65 3.15
CA PRO A 144 4.66 5.87 4.59
C PRO A 144 3.80 4.91 5.41
N LEU A 145 2.87 4.19 4.79
CA LEU A 145 2.15 3.09 5.41
C LEU A 145 3.01 1.81 5.51
N GLY A 146 4.06 1.70 4.71
CA GLY A 146 4.77 0.43 4.47
C GLY A 146 3.84 -0.67 3.92
N THR A 147 4.40 -1.87 3.78
CA THR A 147 3.66 -3.04 3.30
C THR A 147 2.53 -3.44 4.26
N ARG A 148 2.86 -3.60 5.56
CA ARG A 148 1.88 -4.01 6.58
C ARG A 148 0.74 -3.00 6.74
N GLY A 149 1.04 -1.70 6.70
CA GLY A 149 0.01 -0.67 6.78
C GLY A 149 -0.90 -0.67 5.56
N ALA A 150 -0.37 -0.87 4.35
CA ALA A 150 -1.19 -0.99 3.15
C ALA A 150 -2.11 -2.23 3.19
N MET A 151 -1.65 -3.38 3.71
CA MET A 151 -2.52 -4.55 3.93
C MET A 151 -3.67 -4.24 4.90
N ARG A 152 -3.35 -3.57 6.00
CA ARG A 152 -4.33 -3.18 7.02
C ARG A 152 -5.36 -2.20 6.46
N GLU A 153 -4.94 -1.24 5.64
CA GLU A 153 -5.85 -0.28 5.04
C GLU A 153 -6.75 -0.90 3.99
N ALA A 154 -6.27 -1.89 3.21
CA ALA A 154 -7.14 -2.66 2.33
C ALA A 154 -8.30 -3.33 3.12
N ALA A 155 -8.00 -3.94 4.27
CA ALA A 155 -9.02 -4.53 5.13
C ALA A 155 -10.01 -3.48 5.69
N ARG A 156 -9.51 -2.31 6.08
CA ARG A 156 -10.34 -1.21 6.62
C ARG A 156 -11.23 -0.56 5.57
N ILE A 157 -10.74 -0.35 4.35
CA ILE A 157 -11.55 0.17 3.25
C ILE A 157 -12.68 -0.82 2.92
N LEU A 158 -12.38 -2.12 2.94
CA LEU A 158 -13.39 -3.17 2.77
C LEU A 158 -14.41 -3.21 3.90
N LEU A 159 -14.03 -2.86 5.14
CA LEU A 159 -14.91 -2.87 6.30
C LEU A 159 -15.72 -1.57 6.47
N GLY A 160 -15.19 -0.46 5.98
CA GLY A 160 -15.72 0.89 6.22
C GLY A 160 -15.77 1.24 7.72
N GLU A 161 -16.63 2.21 8.07
CA GLU A 161 -16.91 2.59 9.47
C GLU A 161 -18.03 1.74 10.11
N GLY A 162 -18.30 0.56 9.56
CA GLY A 162 -19.30 -0.38 10.06
C GLY A 162 -20.22 -0.91 8.96
N PRO A 163 -21.09 -1.87 9.28
CA PRO A 163 -21.86 -2.63 8.28
C PRO A 163 -22.76 -1.75 7.39
N ALA A 164 -23.27 -0.64 7.93
CA ALA A 164 -24.17 0.27 7.19
C ALA A 164 -23.47 1.07 6.07
N ASN A 165 -22.16 1.29 6.19
CA ASN A 165 -21.39 2.13 5.27
C ASN A 165 -20.29 1.34 4.53
N GLN A 166 -20.25 0.03 4.71
CA GLN A 166 -19.16 -0.82 4.24
C GLN A 166 -18.88 -0.67 2.74
N LYS A 167 -19.92 -0.86 1.90
CA LYS A 167 -19.78 -0.71 0.46
C LYS A 167 -19.41 0.71 0.03
N SER A 168 -19.80 1.73 0.79
CA SER A 168 -19.56 3.14 0.42
C SER A 168 -18.08 3.44 0.28
N TYR A 169 -17.24 2.94 1.19
CA TYR A 169 -15.79 3.14 1.15
C TYR A 169 -15.15 2.43 -0.03
N THR A 170 -15.54 1.17 -0.27
CA THR A 170 -15.02 0.40 -1.40
C THR A 170 -15.44 1.03 -2.74
N LEU A 171 -16.70 1.47 -2.86
CA LEU A 171 -17.20 2.17 -4.04
C LEU A 171 -16.49 3.52 -4.24
N ALA A 172 -16.28 4.29 -3.16
CA ALA A 172 -15.56 5.57 -3.22
C ALA A 172 -14.12 5.38 -3.72
N ALA A 173 -13.40 4.39 -3.20
CA ALA A 173 -12.03 4.07 -3.63
C ALA A 173 -11.96 3.67 -5.11
N LEU A 174 -12.83 2.75 -5.54
CA LEU A 174 -12.89 2.33 -6.94
C LEU A 174 -13.34 3.45 -7.88
N GLY A 175 -14.23 4.31 -7.42
CA GLY A 175 -14.72 5.47 -8.15
C GLY A 175 -13.63 6.51 -8.36
N ASP A 176 -12.89 6.82 -7.30
CA ASP A 176 -11.72 7.70 -7.35
C ASP A 176 -10.66 7.17 -8.30
N LEU A 177 -10.29 5.88 -8.17
CA LEU A 177 -9.38 5.22 -9.12
C LEU A 177 -9.85 5.33 -10.57
N ALA A 178 -11.13 5.07 -10.83
CA ALA A 178 -11.68 5.14 -12.18
C ALA A 178 -11.64 6.57 -12.76
N GLN A 179 -11.80 7.60 -11.92
CA GLN A 179 -11.68 8.99 -12.31
C GLN A 179 -10.21 9.38 -12.56
N THR A 180 -9.33 9.04 -11.63
CA THR A 180 -7.89 9.33 -11.68
C THR A 180 -7.22 8.66 -12.88
N LEU A 181 -7.44 7.36 -13.11
CA LEU A 181 -6.99 6.66 -14.33
C LEU A 181 -7.58 7.28 -15.60
N GLY A 182 -8.81 7.80 -15.51
CA GLY A 182 -9.48 8.49 -16.61
C GLY A 182 -8.85 9.84 -16.96
N ARG A 183 -8.39 10.60 -15.95
CA ARG A 183 -7.63 11.84 -16.11
C ARG A 183 -6.25 11.54 -16.70
N ALA A 184 -5.51 10.61 -16.11
CA ALA A 184 -4.18 10.21 -16.57
C ALA A 184 -4.19 9.76 -18.05
N ARG A 185 -5.20 8.97 -18.46
CA ARG A 185 -5.34 8.53 -19.86
C ARG A 185 -5.50 9.69 -20.85
N LYS A 186 -6.09 10.82 -20.44
CA LYS A 186 -6.23 12.01 -21.30
C LYS A 186 -4.90 12.72 -21.49
N GLN A 187 -3.97 12.60 -20.54
CA GLN A 187 -2.65 13.23 -20.56
C GLN A 187 -1.56 12.34 -21.15
N ALA A 188 -1.74 11.02 -21.08
CA ALA A 188 -0.80 10.06 -21.63
C ALA A 188 -0.60 10.27 -23.14
N VAL A 189 0.65 10.44 -23.54
CA VAL A 189 1.06 10.65 -24.94
C VAL A 189 1.21 9.32 -25.67
N ALA A 190 1.78 8.31 -24.99
CA ALA A 190 2.06 7.01 -25.58
C ALA A 190 0.78 6.17 -25.74
N PRO A 191 0.50 5.59 -26.92
CA PRO A 191 -0.68 4.75 -27.14
C PRO A 191 -0.74 3.54 -26.20
N GLU A 192 0.39 2.88 -25.95
CA GLU A 192 0.46 1.71 -25.06
C GLU A 192 0.10 2.05 -23.61
N GLU A 193 0.56 3.22 -23.13
CA GLU A 193 0.24 3.73 -21.80
C GLU A 193 -1.26 4.06 -21.70
N ARG A 194 -1.82 4.72 -22.73
CA ARG A 194 -3.26 5.00 -22.81
C ARG A 194 -4.10 3.74 -22.74
N ASP A 195 -3.66 2.66 -23.38
CA ASP A 195 -4.34 1.36 -23.37
C ASP A 195 -4.26 0.68 -22.01
N ARG A 196 -3.10 0.70 -21.33
CA ARG A 196 -2.94 0.19 -19.96
C ARG A 196 -3.88 0.92 -19.00
N LEU A 197 -3.86 2.25 -19.03
CA LEU A 197 -4.73 3.11 -18.20
C LEU A 197 -6.22 2.86 -18.51
N TYR A 198 -6.57 2.65 -19.78
CA TYR A 198 -7.94 2.30 -20.17
C TYR A 198 -8.40 0.98 -19.55
N ARG A 199 -7.61 -0.09 -19.71
CA ARG A 199 -7.96 -1.43 -19.17
C ARG A 199 -8.10 -1.39 -17.65
N ALA A 200 -7.16 -0.76 -16.96
CA ALA A 200 -7.21 -0.58 -15.51
C ALA A 200 -8.46 0.20 -15.08
N ARG A 201 -8.80 1.29 -15.77
CA ARG A 201 -10.03 2.04 -15.52
C ARG A 201 -11.27 1.19 -15.72
N LYS A 202 -11.32 0.39 -16.80
CA LYS A 202 -12.45 -0.52 -17.07
C LYS A 202 -12.58 -1.59 -15.98
N LYS A 203 -11.46 -2.13 -15.48
CA LYS A 203 -11.44 -3.08 -14.36
C LYS A 203 -11.97 -2.44 -13.08
N CYS A 204 -11.57 -1.20 -12.76
CA CYS A 204 -12.12 -0.48 -11.60
C CYS A 204 -13.64 -0.29 -11.71
N GLN A 205 -14.14 0.12 -12.88
CA GLN A 205 -15.58 0.27 -13.13
C GLN A 205 -16.35 -1.06 -13.01
N PHE A 206 -15.75 -2.16 -13.50
CA PHE A 206 -16.31 -3.49 -13.35
C PHE A 206 -16.39 -3.91 -11.88
N LEU A 207 -15.30 -3.75 -11.12
CA LEU A 207 -15.26 -4.05 -9.68
C LEU A 207 -16.22 -3.18 -8.90
N LEU A 208 -16.43 -1.93 -9.31
CA LEU A 208 -17.39 -1.02 -8.71
C LEU A 208 -18.82 -1.52 -8.90
N SER A 209 -19.19 -1.97 -10.11
CA SER A 209 -20.48 -2.61 -10.36
C SER A 209 -20.64 -3.91 -9.56
N TRP A 210 -19.60 -4.75 -9.54
CA TRP A 210 -19.61 -6.01 -8.80
C TRP A 210 -19.79 -5.79 -7.30
N THR A 211 -19.07 -4.83 -6.72
CA THR A 211 -19.18 -4.45 -5.30
C THR A 211 -20.59 -3.99 -4.96
N ASN A 212 -21.23 -3.21 -5.84
CA ASN A 212 -22.58 -2.73 -5.63
C ASN A 212 -23.64 -3.86 -5.62
N GLU A 213 -23.39 -4.95 -6.37
CA GLU A 213 -24.29 -6.11 -6.45
C GLU A 213 -23.97 -7.22 -5.43
N ASN A 214 -22.79 -7.20 -4.79
CA ASN A 214 -22.28 -8.27 -3.91
C ASN A 214 -21.76 -7.70 -2.58
N GLU A 215 -22.55 -6.86 -1.92
CA GLU A 215 -22.19 -6.21 -0.65
C GLU A 215 -21.95 -7.23 0.48
N ASP A 216 -22.68 -8.33 0.49
CA ASP A 216 -22.55 -9.44 1.44
C ASP A 216 -21.16 -10.10 1.41
N ALA A 217 -20.47 -10.06 0.27
CA ALA A 217 -19.13 -10.59 0.13
C ALA A 217 -18.04 -9.74 0.81
N LEU A 218 -18.33 -8.47 1.15
CA LEU A 218 -17.32 -7.52 1.64
C LEU A 218 -16.86 -7.82 3.07
N THR A 219 -17.79 -8.16 3.98
CA THR A 219 -17.43 -8.45 5.39
C THR A 219 -16.52 -9.68 5.50
N PRO A 220 -16.85 -10.85 4.92
CA PRO A 220 -15.96 -12.00 4.94
C PRO A 220 -14.59 -11.68 4.33
N LEU A 221 -14.58 -10.97 3.20
CA LEU A 221 -13.34 -10.59 2.53
C LEU A 221 -12.47 -9.65 3.38
N ALA A 222 -13.07 -8.69 4.09
CA ALA A 222 -12.37 -7.81 5.02
C ALA A 222 -11.74 -8.59 6.18
N LEU A 223 -12.44 -9.59 6.71
CA LEU A 223 -11.92 -10.46 7.77
C LEU A 223 -10.76 -11.34 7.28
N ASP A 224 -10.84 -11.86 6.05
CA ASP A 224 -9.75 -12.60 5.41
C ASP A 224 -8.52 -11.71 5.24
N CYS A 225 -8.70 -10.47 4.76
CA CYS A 225 -7.61 -9.48 4.66
C CYS A 225 -7.00 -9.15 6.03
N ALA A 226 -7.82 -8.97 7.05
CA ALA A 226 -7.34 -8.71 8.41
C ALA A 226 -6.56 -9.90 8.97
N THR A 227 -6.96 -11.12 8.64
CA THR A 227 -6.26 -12.35 9.02
C THR A 227 -4.91 -12.47 8.31
N ALA A 228 -4.88 -12.25 6.99
CA ALA A 228 -3.64 -12.22 6.22
C ALA A 228 -2.67 -11.14 6.72
N HIS A 229 -3.17 -9.94 7.06
CA HIS A 229 -2.37 -8.88 7.67
C HIS A 229 -1.76 -9.31 9.02
N ARG A 230 -2.54 -9.94 9.90
CA ARG A 230 -2.03 -10.45 11.18
C ARG A 230 -0.96 -11.52 10.96
N ALA A 231 -1.20 -12.48 10.06
CA ALA A 231 -0.24 -13.52 9.72
C ALA A 231 1.08 -12.95 9.18
N HIS A 232 1.01 -11.98 8.26
CA HIS A 232 2.21 -11.29 7.74
C HIS A 232 2.94 -10.51 8.83
N THR A 233 2.21 -9.89 9.75
CA THR A 233 2.81 -9.16 10.89
C THR A 233 3.58 -10.10 11.81
N VAL A 234 2.98 -11.23 12.19
CA VAL A 234 3.63 -12.27 13.01
C VAL A 234 4.87 -12.82 12.30
N ALA A 235 4.76 -13.19 11.03
CA ALA A 235 5.90 -13.69 10.26
C ALA A 235 7.05 -12.67 10.17
N ALA A 236 6.73 -11.39 9.99
CA ALA A 236 7.74 -10.32 9.97
C ALA A 236 8.42 -10.12 11.33
N GLU A 237 7.68 -10.26 12.44
CA GLU A 237 8.23 -10.21 13.80
C GLU A 237 9.13 -11.40 14.10
N GLU A 238 8.74 -12.61 13.67
CA GLU A 238 9.57 -13.82 13.79
C GLU A 238 10.87 -13.69 12.98
N VAL A 239 10.79 -13.22 11.73
CA VAL A 239 11.98 -12.97 10.91
C VAL A 239 12.88 -11.93 11.57
N ALA A 240 12.33 -10.82 12.07
CA ALA A 240 13.11 -9.79 12.75
C ALA A 240 13.78 -10.32 14.03
N ALA A 241 13.11 -11.16 14.80
CA ALA A 241 13.67 -11.79 16.00
C ALA A 241 14.84 -12.73 15.64
N LEU A 242 14.65 -13.61 14.65
CA LEU A 242 15.69 -14.52 14.16
C LEU A 242 16.89 -13.77 13.57
N THR A 243 16.63 -12.70 12.79
CA THR A 243 17.70 -11.83 12.29
C THR A 243 18.48 -11.21 13.46
N GLY A 244 17.80 -10.68 14.48
CA GLY A 244 18.46 -10.13 15.67
C GLY A 244 19.32 -11.15 16.43
N GLU A 245 18.84 -12.38 16.58
CA GLU A 245 19.62 -13.48 17.17
C GLU A 245 20.88 -13.80 16.34
N LEU A 246 20.75 -13.88 15.02
CA LEU A 246 21.89 -14.11 14.12
C LEU A 246 22.91 -12.98 14.20
N GLU A 247 22.47 -11.72 14.21
CA GLU A 247 23.35 -10.56 14.32
C GLU A 247 24.11 -10.55 15.65
N GLN A 248 23.46 -10.96 16.75
CA GLN A 248 24.12 -11.14 18.04
C GLN A 248 25.17 -12.24 18.01
N LEU A 249 24.87 -13.38 17.38
CA LEU A 249 25.82 -14.49 17.22
C LEU A 249 27.02 -14.11 16.35
N TRP A 250 26.81 -13.27 15.34
CA TRP A 250 27.87 -12.80 14.44
C TRP A 250 28.67 -11.63 14.99
N GLY A 251 28.15 -10.94 16.02
CA GLY A 251 28.74 -9.70 16.52
C GLY A 251 28.57 -8.52 15.55
N GLY A 252 27.56 -8.58 14.68
CA GLY A 252 27.29 -7.58 13.65
C GLY A 252 26.27 -8.02 12.60
N PRO A 253 25.90 -7.14 11.66
CA PRO A 253 24.88 -7.39 10.64
C PRO A 253 25.28 -8.41 9.56
N LEU A 254 26.55 -8.83 9.55
CA LEU A 254 27.12 -9.71 8.54
C LEU A 254 27.70 -10.96 9.20
N PRO A 255 27.57 -12.13 8.55
CA PRO A 255 28.21 -13.34 9.03
C PRO A 255 29.73 -13.17 9.11
N PRO A 256 30.40 -13.78 10.11
CA PRO A 256 31.84 -13.69 10.24
C PRO A 256 32.54 -14.28 9.01
N ALA A 257 33.62 -13.64 8.58
CA ALA A 257 34.40 -14.10 7.43
C ALA A 257 34.89 -15.55 7.66
N ARG A 258 34.74 -16.40 6.64
CA ARG A 258 35.27 -17.77 6.68
C ARG A 258 36.80 -17.71 6.77
N ARG A 259 37.38 -18.27 7.82
CA ARG A 259 38.85 -18.43 7.91
C ARG A 259 39.32 -19.41 6.83
N THR A 260 40.25 -18.99 5.99
CA THR A 260 41.00 -19.88 5.09
C THR A 260 41.89 -20.79 5.95
N LEU A 261 41.61 -22.10 5.93
CA LEU A 261 42.29 -23.10 6.79
C LEU A 261 43.70 -23.48 6.30
N ILE A 262 44.15 -22.94 5.16
CA ILE A 262 45.46 -23.24 4.57
C ILE A 262 46.11 -21.91 4.18
N GLU A 263 47.14 -21.51 4.92
CA GLU A 263 48.07 -20.45 4.54
C GLU A 263 49.31 -21.13 3.94
N GLU A 264 49.61 -20.87 2.67
CA GLU A 264 50.89 -21.29 2.09
C GLU A 264 52.02 -20.49 2.75
N LEU A 265 52.99 -21.19 3.33
CA LEU A 265 54.17 -20.57 3.93
C LEU A 265 55.01 -19.87 2.84
N PRO A 266 55.52 -18.65 3.08
CA PRO A 266 56.41 -17.98 2.12
C PRO A 266 57.70 -18.80 1.96
N GLY A 267 58.00 -19.15 0.71
CA GLY A 267 59.24 -19.84 0.30
C GLY A 267 60.45 -18.92 0.18
#